data_AF-A0A426QWU9-F1
#
_entry.id   AF-A0A426QWU9-F1
#
_cell.length_a   1.000
_cell.length_b   1.000
_cell.length_c   1.000
_cell.angle_alpha   90.00
_cell.angle_beta   90.00
_cell.angle_gamma   90.00
#
_symmetry.space_group_name_H-M   'P 1'
#
loop_
_entity.id
_entity.type
_entity.pdbx_description
1 polymer ?
#
loop_
_entity_poly.entity_id
_entity_poly.type
_entity_poly.pdbx_seq_one_letter_code
_entity_poly.pdbx_strand_id
1 'polypeptide(L)'
;MTSPRQPIDWNHRISALFDVIAGWSGVTKSLYLPTPQSDLAGDDLIYPLHPTSSVAWQAIGSSIDHLGLVRDALVSKPSLRPFAFYTPLRAALLSSSKAVWILHPDEPSERQQRGLIVANEDNRRFRQLVDETGSGPFLNASSSASYERMAGKLEDRSTALAEAAASIGITFSGKGKASITDTAVIREAAKIVHGAASGADHATILLWMTGSGHAHGLSWQGMFNVEMGDRAADGIHEGRVKTTIEDFGSALGAAVLACSEALTLYASRSGRAIESIHS
;
A
#
# COMPACT_ATOMS: atom_id res chain seq x y z
N MET A 1 -2.28 38.81 15.97
CA MET A 1 -1.51 38.83 14.71
C MET A 1 -0.64 37.59 14.69
N THR A 2 -1.07 36.54 14.00
CA THR A 2 -0.26 35.35 13.78
C THR A 2 0.84 35.70 12.78
N SER A 3 2.10 35.50 13.16
CA SER A 3 3.24 35.66 12.25
C SER A 3 2.99 34.86 10.96
N PRO A 4 3.30 35.38 9.76
CA PRO A 4 3.15 34.62 8.53
C PRO A 4 3.96 33.32 8.66
N ARG A 5 3.33 32.16 8.42
CA ARG A 5 4.08 30.90 8.35
C ARG A 5 5.11 31.05 7.25
N GLN A 6 6.38 30.78 7.58
CA GLN A 6 7.45 30.71 6.59
C GLN A 6 7.04 29.72 5.49
N PRO A 7 7.28 30.05 4.20
CA PRO A 7 6.96 29.16 3.10
C PRO A 7 7.72 27.84 3.24
N ILE A 8 7.04 26.72 2.98
CA ILE A 8 7.64 25.39 3.08
C ILE A 8 8.61 25.19 1.91
N ASP A 9 9.87 24.87 2.22
CA ASP A 9 10.83 24.42 1.20
C ASP A 9 10.58 22.94 0.86
N TRP A 10 9.80 22.73 -0.19
CA TRP A 10 9.45 21.40 -0.68
C TRP A 10 10.64 20.65 -1.29
N ASN A 11 11.63 21.34 -1.88
CA ASN A 11 12.81 20.67 -2.42
C ASN A 11 13.61 20.03 -1.29
N HIS A 12 13.88 20.80 -0.23
CA HIS A 12 14.59 20.28 0.94
C HIS A 12 13.85 19.10 1.59
N ARG A 13 12.53 19.20 1.73
CA ARG A 13 11.72 18.09 2.27
C ARG A 13 11.77 16.83 1.40
N ILE A 14 11.65 16.97 0.09
CA ILE A 14 11.73 15.82 -0.83
C ILE A 14 13.11 15.18 -0.76
N SER A 15 14.19 15.97 -0.74
CA SER A 15 15.54 15.45 -0.55
C SER A 15 15.68 14.65 0.75
N ALA A 16 15.18 15.18 1.87
CA ALA A 16 15.19 14.45 3.14
C ALA A 16 14.39 13.14 3.07
N LEU A 17 13.22 13.12 2.41
CA LEU A 17 12.45 11.90 2.20
C LEU A 17 13.19 10.88 1.31
N PHE A 18 13.95 11.34 0.32
CA PHE A 18 14.78 10.47 -0.52
C PHE A 18 15.96 9.86 0.22
N ASP A 19 16.51 10.54 1.22
CA ASP A 19 17.55 9.99 2.09
C ASP A 19 16.98 8.86 2.96
N VAL A 20 15.79 9.07 3.55
CA VAL A 20 15.06 8.03 4.29
C VAL A 20 14.79 6.80 3.42
N ILE A 21 14.27 7.01 2.20
CA ILE A 21 14.02 5.91 1.25
C ILE A 21 15.32 5.17 0.89
N ALA A 22 16.44 5.89 0.74
CA ALA A 22 17.73 5.28 0.45
C ALA A 22 18.16 4.32 1.58
N GLY A 23 17.92 4.70 2.83
CA GLY A 23 18.16 3.88 4.02
C GLY A 23 17.39 2.55 4.00
N TRP A 24 16.24 2.48 3.33
CA TRP A 24 15.43 1.27 3.25
C TRP A 24 15.86 0.27 2.19
N SER A 25 16.77 0.62 1.28
CA SER A 25 17.24 -0.24 0.19
C SER A 25 17.86 -1.58 0.64
N GLY A 26 18.29 -1.67 1.90
CA GLY A 26 18.79 -2.91 2.52
C GLY A 26 17.72 -3.74 3.24
N VAL A 27 16.59 -3.13 3.62
CA VAL A 27 15.58 -3.74 4.50
C VAL A 27 14.93 -4.94 3.84
N THR A 28 14.59 -4.86 2.55
CA THR A 28 13.90 -5.95 1.86
C THR A 28 14.82 -7.07 1.38
N LYS A 29 16.14 -6.95 1.56
CA LYS A 29 17.13 -7.95 1.11
C LYS A 29 17.25 -9.15 2.05
N SER A 30 16.73 -9.03 3.28
CA SER A 30 16.75 -10.10 4.27
C SER A 30 15.33 -10.56 4.60
N LEU A 31 15.18 -11.84 4.92
CA LEU A 31 13.95 -12.35 5.50
C LEU A 31 13.88 -11.91 6.97
N TYR A 32 12.91 -11.07 7.30
CA TYR A 32 12.63 -10.68 8.68
C TYR A 32 11.59 -11.62 9.26
N LEU A 33 12.05 -12.71 9.85
CA LEU A 33 11.18 -13.64 10.58
C LEU A 33 10.96 -13.12 12.01
N PRO A 34 9.73 -13.14 12.54
CA PRO A 34 9.47 -12.84 13.94
C PRO A 34 10.37 -13.67 14.88
N THR A 35 10.85 -13.07 15.97
CA THR A 35 11.52 -13.85 17.00
C THR A 35 10.52 -14.75 17.72
N PRO A 36 10.92 -15.92 18.20
CA PRO A 36 10.08 -16.71 19.11
C PRO A 36 9.53 -15.82 20.25
N GLN A 37 8.30 -16.10 20.67
CA GLN A 37 7.58 -15.36 21.73
C GLN A 37 7.22 -13.89 21.41
N SER A 38 7.46 -13.39 20.20
CA SER A 38 6.92 -12.08 19.80
C SER A 38 5.41 -12.15 19.52
N ASP A 39 4.75 -10.99 19.50
CA ASP A 39 3.35 -10.85 19.10
C ASP A 39 3.07 -11.53 17.75
N LEU A 40 3.87 -11.20 16.73
CA LEU A 40 3.73 -11.78 15.40
C LEU A 40 4.01 -13.28 15.36
N ALA A 41 4.91 -13.81 16.19
CA ALA A 41 5.13 -15.25 16.25
C ALA A 41 3.88 -15.98 16.77
N GLY A 42 3.11 -15.37 17.67
CA GLY A 42 1.81 -15.87 18.10
C GLY A 42 0.75 -15.76 17.00
N ASP A 43 0.69 -14.61 16.32
CA ASP A 43 -0.28 -14.35 15.25
C ASP A 43 -0.09 -15.29 14.04
N ASP A 44 1.16 -15.67 13.77
CA ASP A 44 1.55 -16.56 12.68
C ASP A 44 1.05 -18.00 12.87
N LEU A 45 0.75 -18.41 14.11
CA LEU A 45 0.24 -19.76 14.41
C LEU A 45 -1.18 -19.98 13.90
N ILE A 46 -1.97 -18.92 13.70
CA ILE A 46 -3.37 -19.03 13.26
C ILE A 46 -3.46 -19.53 11.83
N TYR A 47 -2.57 -19.07 10.94
CA TYR A 47 -2.54 -19.51 9.55
C TYR A 47 -1.11 -19.65 9.00
N PRO A 48 -0.43 -20.76 9.30
CA PRO A 48 0.98 -20.95 8.94
C PRO A 48 1.27 -20.97 7.43
N LEU A 49 0.25 -21.22 6.58
CA LEU A 49 0.40 -21.25 5.13
C LEU A 49 0.60 -19.85 4.53
N HIS A 50 0.12 -18.81 5.19
CA HIS A 50 0.37 -17.42 4.84
C HIS A 50 0.36 -16.57 6.13
N PRO A 51 1.45 -16.62 6.91
CA PRO A 51 1.48 -16.04 8.25
C PRO A 51 1.24 -14.52 8.24
N THR A 52 0.62 -13.99 9.30
CA THR A 52 0.32 -12.56 9.45
C THR A 52 1.57 -11.69 9.26
N SER A 53 2.70 -12.13 9.79
CA SER A 53 4.00 -11.47 9.61
C SER A 53 4.45 -11.41 8.15
N SER A 54 4.18 -12.46 7.37
CA SER A 54 4.55 -12.53 5.95
C SER A 54 3.65 -11.62 5.12
N VAL A 55 2.34 -11.61 5.41
CA VAL A 55 1.37 -10.71 4.77
C VAL A 55 1.77 -9.24 4.99
N ALA A 56 2.06 -8.87 6.23
CA ALA A 56 2.49 -7.50 6.56
C ALA A 56 3.85 -7.15 5.92
N TRP A 57 4.82 -8.07 5.97
CA TRP A 57 6.15 -7.84 5.40
C TRP A 57 6.13 -7.70 3.88
N GLN A 58 5.31 -8.49 3.18
CA GLN A 58 5.12 -8.34 1.73
C GLN A 58 4.58 -6.95 1.37
N ALA A 59 3.63 -6.44 2.16
CA ALA A 59 3.07 -5.11 1.95
C ALA A 59 4.11 -4.00 2.23
N ILE A 60 4.94 -4.14 3.27
CA ILE A 60 6.08 -3.26 3.53
C ILE A 60 7.07 -3.28 2.36
N GLY A 61 7.46 -4.48 1.91
CA GLY A 61 8.42 -4.65 0.81
C GLY A 61 7.93 -4.04 -0.50
N SER A 62 6.66 -4.23 -0.85
CA SER A 62 6.04 -3.57 -2.00
C SER A 62 6.06 -2.04 -1.88
N SER A 63 5.84 -1.50 -0.67
CA SER A 63 5.90 -0.06 -0.45
C SER A 63 7.31 0.50 -0.66
N ILE A 64 8.32 -0.14 -0.06
CA ILE A 64 9.73 0.24 -0.20
C ILE A 64 10.17 0.18 -1.68
N ASP A 65 9.80 -0.87 -2.41
CA ASP A 65 10.15 -1.02 -3.82
C ASP A 65 9.57 0.12 -4.69
N HIS A 66 8.28 0.44 -4.50
CA HIS A 66 7.65 1.53 -5.23
C HIS A 66 8.22 2.92 -4.86
N LEU A 67 8.58 3.15 -3.60
CA LEU A 67 9.24 4.39 -3.18
C LEU A 67 10.66 4.50 -3.73
N GLY A 68 11.41 3.39 -3.72
CA GLY A 68 12.73 3.28 -4.34
C GLY A 68 12.68 3.62 -5.84
N LEU A 69 11.70 3.07 -6.57
CA LEU A 69 11.47 3.40 -7.97
C LEU A 69 11.25 4.91 -8.21
N VAL A 70 10.41 5.55 -7.39
CA VAL A 70 10.13 6.99 -7.50
C VAL A 70 11.41 7.81 -7.28
N ARG A 71 12.17 7.47 -6.22
CA ARG A 71 13.45 8.10 -5.92
C ARG A 71 14.44 7.95 -7.07
N ASP A 72 14.69 6.72 -7.51
CA ASP A 72 15.70 6.43 -8.53
C ASP A 72 15.36 7.10 -9.87
N ALA A 73 14.08 7.12 -10.24
CA ALA A 73 13.62 7.83 -11.43
C ALA A 73 13.87 9.35 -11.37
N LEU A 74 13.63 9.98 -10.21
CA LEU A 74 13.80 11.43 -10.07
C LEU A 74 15.24 11.86 -9.83
N VAL A 75 16.04 11.04 -9.13
CA VAL A 75 17.48 11.27 -8.97
C VAL A 75 18.20 11.12 -10.32
N SER A 76 17.84 10.12 -11.11
CA SER A 76 18.46 9.91 -12.44
C SER A 76 18.02 10.95 -13.46
N LYS A 77 16.76 11.40 -13.42
CA LYS A 77 16.24 12.45 -14.30
C LYS A 77 15.25 13.33 -13.53
N PRO A 78 15.69 14.51 -13.05
CA PRO A 78 14.86 15.47 -12.32
C PRO A 78 13.76 16.09 -13.20
N SER A 79 12.70 15.34 -13.47
CA SER A 79 11.58 15.76 -14.32
C SER A 79 10.29 15.16 -13.78
N LEU A 80 9.45 16.02 -13.19
CA LEU A 80 8.13 15.60 -12.72
C LEU A 80 7.23 15.28 -13.91
N ARG A 81 6.70 14.05 -13.92
CA ARG A 81 5.64 13.64 -14.86
C ARG A 81 4.29 13.94 -14.20
N PRO A 82 3.35 14.57 -14.91
CA PRO A 82 2.09 15.02 -14.33
C PRO A 82 1.21 13.88 -13.79
N PHE A 83 1.35 12.66 -14.33
CA PHE A 83 0.54 11.51 -13.92
C PHE A 83 1.35 10.33 -13.40
N ALA A 84 2.48 10.03 -14.05
CA ALA A 84 3.14 8.74 -13.91
C ALA A 84 3.61 8.43 -12.48
N PHE A 85 4.06 9.42 -11.71
CA PHE A 85 4.55 9.21 -10.35
C PHE A 85 3.43 8.93 -9.34
N TYR A 86 2.20 9.32 -9.62
CA TYR A 86 1.08 9.04 -8.71
C TYR A 86 0.71 7.56 -8.68
N THR A 87 0.99 6.78 -9.72
CA THR A 87 0.77 5.33 -9.74
C THR A 87 1.63 4.59 -8.70
N PRO A 88 2.98 4.68 -8.72
CA PRO A 88 3.82 4.04 -7.71
C PRO A 88 3.60 4.65 -6.32
N LEU A 89 3.37 5.96 -6.18
CA LEU A 89 3.07 6.56 -4.87
C LEU A 89 1.75 6.06 -4.28
N ARG A 90 0.71 5.91 -5.10
CA ARG A 90 -0.56 5.28 -4.69
C ARG A 90 -0.34 3.85 -4.24
N ALA A 91 0.41 3.07 -5.00
CA ALA A 91 0.72 1.69 -4.65
C ALA A 91 1.50 1.61 -3.33
N ALA A 92 2.52 2.46 -3.15
CA ALA A 92 3.27 2.55 -1.92
C ALA A 92 2.43 2.93 -0.71
N LEU A 93 1.53 3.91 -0.86
CA LEU A 93 0.60 4.33 0.20
C LEU A 93 -0.36 3.20 0.57
N LEU A 94 -0.93 2.49 -0.41
CA LEU A 94 -1.82 1.36 -0.14
C LEU A 94 -1.10 0.23 0.60
N SER A 95 0.05 -0.20 0.09
CA SER A 95 0.78 -1.32 0.66
C SER A 95 1.27 -1.02 2.08
N SER A 96 1.82 0.17 2.33
CA SER A 96 2.20 0.59 3.69
C SER A 96 1.00 0.72 4.63
N SER A 97 -0.11 1.32 4.17
CA SER A 97 -1.33 1.44 4.97
C SER A 97 -1.94 0.09 5.33
N LYS A 98 -1.87 -0.91 4.44
CA LYS A 98 -2.26 -2.30 4.74
C LYS A 98 -1.42 -2.86 5.89
N ALA A 99 -0.10 -2.68 5.85
CA ALA A 99 0.78 -3.12 6.92
C ALA A 99 0.48 -2.40 8.25
N VAL A 100 0.33 -1.07 8.24
CA VAL A 100 -0.10 -0.31 9.44
C VAL A 100 -1.42 -0.84 9.98
N TRP A 101 -2.41 -1.05 9.11
CA TRP A 101 -3.71 -1.57 9.51
C TRP A 101 -3.61 -2.95 10.15
N ILE A 102 -2.84 -3.87 9.58
CA ILE A 102 -2.64 -5.21 10.17
C ILE A 102 -1.95 -5.13 11.54
N LEU A 103 -0.89 -4.33 11.66
CA LEU A 103 0.05 -4.38 12.78
C LEU A 103 -0.29 -3.48 13.96
N HIS A 104 -1.10 -2.44 13.72
CA HIS A 104 -1.43 -1.44 14.74
C HIS A 104 -2.13 -2.01 15.98
N PRO A 105 -3.19 -2.85 15.88
CA PRO A 105 -3.93 -3.29 17.05
C PRO A 105 -3.05 -3.95 18.12
N ASP A 106 -3.28 -3.63 19.38
CA ASP A 106 -2.61 -4.28 20.52
C ASP A 106 -3.18 -5.67 20.80
N GLU A 107 -4.48 -5.86 20.55
CA GLU A 107 -5.16 -7.13 20.73
C GLU A 107 -4.74 -8.15 19.66
N PRO A 108 -4.21 -9.33 20.05
CA PRO A 108 -3.80 -10.37 19.09
C PRO A 108 -4.93 -10.83 18.19
N SER A 109 -6.15 -10.99 18.73
CA SER A 109 -7.32 -11.43 17.97
C SER A 109 -7.65 -10.48 16.83
N GLU A 110 -7.49 -9.16 17.04
CA GLU A 110 -7.74 -8.17 16.01
C GLU A 110 -6.64 -8.20 14.93
N ARG A 111 -5.36 -8.30 15.30
CA ARG A 111 -4.28 -8.45 14.32
C ARG A 111 -4.42 -9.70 13.48
N GLN A 112 -4.73 -10.84 14.11
CA GLN A 112 -4.97 -12.12 13.44
C GLN A 112 -6.14 -12.01 12.47
N GLN A 113 -7.27 -11.44 12.89
CA GLN A 113 -8.40 -11.19 12.01
C GLN A 113 -8.02 -10.33 10.80
N ARG A 114 -7.29 -9.22 11.01
CA ARG A 114 -6.85 -8.34 9.92
C ARG A 114 -5.89 -9.06 8.96
N GLY A 115 -4.95 -9.86 9.48
CA GLY A 115 -4.06 -10.72 8.70
C GLY A 115 -4.82 -11.69 7.80
N LEU A 116 -5.80 -12.42 8.35
CA LEU A 116 -6.62 -13.37 7.59
C LEU A 116 -7.50 -12.66 6.54
N ILE A 117 -8.04 -11.47 6.83
CA ILE A 117 -8.81 -10.69 5.85
C ILE A 117 -7.96 -10.37 4.62
N VAL A 118 -6.71 -9.93 4.82
CA VAL A 118 -5.81 -9.62 3.69
C VAL A 118 -5.39 -10.89 2.96
N ALA A 119 -5.03 -11.96 3.70
CA ALA A 119 -4.70 -13.25 3.10
C ALA A 119 -5.85 -13.81 2.23
N ASN A 120 -7.10 -13.62 2.68
CA ASN A 120 -8.29 -14.03 1.93
C ASN A 120 -8.49 -13.21 0.66
N GLU A 121 -8.29 -11.89 0.72
CA GLU A 121 -8.39 -11.05 -0.47
C GLU A 121 -7.30 -11.44 -1.49
N ASP A 122 -6.06 -11.66 -1.05
CA ASP A 122 -4.97 -12.11 -1.94
C ASP A 122 -5.27 -13.47 -2.58
N ASN A 123 -5.72 -14.44 -1.78
CA ASN A 123 -6.11 -15.76 -2.28
C ASN A 123 -7.27 -15.67 -3.29
N ARG A 124 -8.27 -14.82 -3.02
CA ARG A 124 -9.40 -14.57 -3.93
C ARG A 124 -8.96 -13.93 -5.25
N ARG A 125 -8.03 -12.98 -5.21
CA ARG A 125 -7.48 -12.34 -6.42
C ARG A 125 -6.64 -13.30 -7.23
N PHE A 126 -5.85 -14.14 -6.58
CA PHE A 126 -5.09 -15.17 -7.29
C PHE A 126 -6.02 -16.21 -7.91
N ARG A 127 -7.09 -16.60 -7.20
CA ARG A 127 -8.13 -17.47 -7.77
C ARG A 127 -8.81 -16.84 -8.99
N GLN A 128 -9.19 -15.57 -8.90
CA GLN A 128 -9.74 -14.83 -10.03
C GLN A 128 -8.80 -14.86 -11.25
N LEU A 129 -7.49 -14.60 -11.06
CA LEU A 129 -6.50 -14.70 -12.13
C LEU A 129 -6.47 -16.11 -12.75
N VAL A 130 -6.44 -17.15 -11.92
CA VAL A 130 -6.40 -18.55 -12.39
C VAL A 130 -7.67 -18.90 -13.17
N ASP A 131 -8.84 -18.52 -12.69
CA ASP A 131 -10.11 -18.82 -13.35
C ASP A 131 -10.27 -18.05 -14.68
N GLU A 132 -9.90 -16.76 -14.71
CA GLU A 132 -10.04 -15.93 -15.91
C GLU A 132 -9.01 -16.24 -17.00
N THR A 133 -7.78 -16.62 -16.62
CA THR A 133 -6.68 -16.82 -17.57
C THR A 133 -6.34 -18.29 -17.84
N GLY A 134 -6.87 -19.22 -17.04
CA GLY A 134 -6.55 -20.65 -17.09
C GLY A 134 -7.20 -21.43 -18.23
N SER A 135 -8.02 -20.78 -19.08
CA SER A 135 -8.73 -21.43 -20.20
C SER A 135 -8.59 -20.69 -21.54
N GLY A 136 -7.50 -19.94 -21.73
CA GLY A 136 -7.28 -19.14 -22.94
C GLY A 136 -6.78 -19.93 -24.17
N PRO A 137 -7.08 -19.46 -25.40
CA PRO A 137 -6.68 -20.11 -26.65
C PRO A 137 -5.16 -20.11 -26.90
N PHE A 138 -4.39 -19.38 -26.08
CA PHE A 138 -2.93 -19.28 -26.18
C PHE A 138 -2.19 -20.19 -25.18
N LEU A 139 -2.91 -20.96 -24.37
CA LEU A 139 -2.28 -21.90 -23.44
C LEU A 139 -1.85 -23.17 -24.18
N ASN A 140 -0.57 -23.55 -24.00
CA ASN A 140 -0.11 -24.88 -24.37
C ASN A 140 -0.40 -25.88 -23.24
N ALA A 141 -0.24 -27.18 -23.52
CA ALA A 141 -0.53 -28.25 -22.55
C ALA A 141 0.24 -28.11 -21.22
N SER A 142 1.49 -27.61 -21.25
CA SER A 142 2.30 -27.39 -20.04
C SER A 142 1.74 -26.25 -19.18
N SER A 143 1.33 -25.16 -19.83
CA SER A 143 0.67 -24.04 -19.17
C SER A 143 -0.66 -24.48 -18.57
N SER A 144 -1.51 -25.19 -19.32
CA SER A 144 -2.80 -25.70 -18.82
C SER A 144 -2.63 -26.58 -17.58
N ALA A 145 -1.71 -27.56 -17.62
CA ALA A 145 -1.42 -28.40 -16.45
C ALA A 145 -0.88 -27.60 -15.25
N SER A 146 -0.19 -26.49 -15.50
CA SER A 146 0.26 -25.58 -14.43
C SER A 146 -0.89 -24.83 -13.78
N TYR A 147 -1.85 -24.34 -14.59
CA TYR A 147 -3.08 -23.72 -14.08
C TYR A 147 -3.93 -24.69 -13.26
N GLU A 148 -4.09 -25.94 -13.71
CA GLU A 148 -4.80 -26.98 -12.95
C GLU A 148 -4.14 -27.23 -11.58
N ARG A 149 -2.81 -27.34 -11.53
CA ARG A 149 -2.07 -27.46 -10.26
C ARG A 149 -2.23 -26.24 -9.36
N MET A 150 -2.23 -25.03 -9.93
CA MET A 150 -2.47 -23.80 -9.16
C MET A 150 -3.89 -23.77 -8.61
N ALA A 151 -4.88 -24.14 -9.41
CA ALA A 151 -6.28 -24.22 -9.00
C ALA A 151 -6.47 -25.18 -7.82
N GLY A 152 -5.85 -26.36 -7.86
CA GLY A 152 -5.87 -27.32 -6.74
C GLY A 152 -5.25 -26.74 -5.47
N LYS A 153 -4.05 -26.14 -5.55
CA LYS A 153 -3.41 -25.49 -4.40
C LYS A 153 -4.22 -24.34 -3.82
N LEU A 154 -4.93 -23.59 -4.66
CA LEU A 154 -5.80 -22.50 -4.21
C LEU A 154 -7.05 -23.01 -3.51
N GLU A 155 -7.57 -24.17 -3.91
CA GLU A 155 -8.67 -24.82 -3.20
C GLU A 155 -8.21 -25.22 -1.78
N ASP A 156 -7.09 -25.95 -1.68
CA ASP A 156 -6.52 -26.36 -0.39
C ASP A 156 -6.27 -25.15 0.54
N ARG A 157 -5.72 -24.06 -0.02
CA ARG A 157 -5.51 -22.81 0.71
C ARG A 157 -6.80 -22.16 1.16
N SER A 158 -7.84 -22.17 0.32
CA SER A 158 -9.15 -21.61 0.64
C SER A 158 -9.81 -22.37 1.80
N THR A 159 -9.72 -23.71 1.80
CA THR A 159 -10.20 -24.55 2.90
C THR A 159 -9.45 -24.24 4.19
N ALA A 160 -8.11 -24.29 4.18
CA ALA A 160 -7.30 -24.02 5.36
C ALA A 160 -7.50 -22.59 5.91
N LEU A 161 -7.73 -21.61 5.02
CA LEU A 161 -8.00 -20.23 5.42
C LEU A 161 -9.39 -20.08 6.06
N ALA A 162 -10.40 -20.79 5.55
CA ALA A 162 -11.73 -20.83 6.15
C ALA A 162 -11.72 -21.50 7.53
N GLU A 163 -10.92 -22.55 7.71
CA GLU A 163 -10.73 -23.21 9.01
C GLU A 163 -10.03 -22.29 10.02
N ALA A 164 -8.96 -21.61 9.60
CA ALA A 164 -8.25 -20.63 10.44
C ALA A 164 -9.19 -19.48 10.86
N ALA A 165 -9.98 -18.95 9.92
CA ALA A 165 -11.00 -17.94 10.19
C ALA A 165 -12.05 -18.42 11.21
N ALA A 166 -12.58 -19.62 11.02
CA ALA A 166 -13.56 -20.21 11.94
C ALA A 166 -12.99 -20.39 13.35
N SER A 167 -11.70 -20.73 13.48
CA SER A 167 -11.03 -20.92 14.77
C SER A 167 -10.98 -19.66 15.64
N ILE A 168 -11.04 -18.47 15.01
CA ILE A 168 -11.10 -17.17 15.70
C ILE A 168 -12.48 -16.49 15.58
N GLY A 169 -13.50 -17.23 15.13
CA GLY A 169 -14.88 -16.76 15.11
C GLY A 169 -15.25 -15.80 13.97
N ILE A 170 -14.51 -15.80 12.86
CA ILE A 170 -14.84 -14.99 11.67
C ILE A 170 -15.28 -15.86 10.48
N THR A 171 -16.00 -15.27 9.53
CA THR A 171 -16.41 -15.92 8.27
C THR A 171 -16.10 -15.02 7.07
N PHE A 172 -15.74 -15.61 5.93
CA PHE A 172 -15.54 -14.90 4.66
C PHE A 172 -16.74 -14.97 3.71
N SER A 173 -17.80 -15.66 4.11
CA SER A 173 -19.00 -15.86 3.30
C SER A 173 -20.28 -15.46 4.06
N GLY A 174 -21.34 -15.20 3.30
CA GLY A 174 -22.66 -14.89 3.85
C GLY A 174 -22.77 -13.51 4.52
N LYS A 175 -23.80 -13.37 5.36
CA LYS A 175 -24.11 -12.14 6.11
C LYS A 175 -23.10 -11.99 7.25
N GLY A 176 -22.48 -10.81 7.34
CA GLY A 176 -21.45 -10.54 8.35
C GLY A 176 -20.04 -11.01 7.96
N LYS A 177 -19.80 -11.29 6.67
CA LYS A 177 -18.46 -11.64 6.20
C LYS A 177 -17.42 -10.58 6.58
N ALA A 178 -16.29 -11.04 7.10
CA ALA A 178 -15.13 -10.21 7.34
C ALA A 178 -14.55 -9.76 6.00
N SER A 179 -14.58 -8.46 5.75
CA SER A 179 -13.98 -7.85 4.56
C SER A 179 -13.71 -6.38 4.81
N ILE A 180 -12.73 -5.82 4.10
CA ILE A 180 -12.43 -4.40 4.13
C ILE A 180 -12.12 -3.91 2.71
N THR A 181 -12.44 -2.64 2.44
CA THR A 181 -12.06 -2.00 1.18
C THR A 181 -10.71 -1.29 1.33
N ASP A 182 -9.95 -1.17 0.24
CA ASP A 182 -8.69 -0.42 0.25
C ASP A 182 -8.88 1.01 0.81
N THR A 183 -9.96 1.70 0.44
CA THR A 183 -10.27 3.03 0.96
C THR A 183 -10.53 3.06 2.47
N ALA A 184 -11.12 2.01 3.04
CA ALA A 184 -11.31 1.89 4.49
C ALA A 184 -9.97 1.64 5.20
N VAL A 185 -9.11 0.78 4.65
CA VAL A 185 -7.73 0.56 5.14
C VAL A 185 -6.96 1.87 5.17
N ILE A 186 -6.93 2.62 4.05
CA ILE A 186 -6.25 3.93 3.98
C ILE A 186 -6.79 4.88 5.07
N ARG A 187 -8.11 4.95 5.24
CA ARG A 187 -8.74 5.86 6.20
C ARG A 187 -8.38 5.52 7.65
N GLU A 188 -8.29 4.24 7.99
CA GLU A 188 -7.88 3.82 9.34
C GLU A 188 -6.38 4.05 9.55
N ALA A 189 -5.53 3.65 8.60
CA ALA A 189 -4.09 3.87 8.65
C ALA A 189 -3.74 5.37 8.75
N ALA A 190 -4.43 6.24 8.01
CA ALA A 190 -4.20 7.67 8.06
C ALA A 190 -4.44 8.26 9.47
N LYS A 191 -5.44 7.75 10.21
CA LYS A 191 -5.69 8.17 11.60
C LYS A 191 -4.60 7.69 12.56
N ILE A 192 -4.06 6.51 12.31
CA ILE A 192 -2.97 5.93 13.10
C ILE A 192 -1.70 6.75 12.89
N VAL A 193 -1.31 6.97 11.63
CA VAL A 193 -0.07 7.66 11.26
C VAL A 193 -0.07 9.14 11.65
N HIS A 194 -1.20 9.83 11.52
CA HIS A 194 -1.25 11.29 11.72
C HIS A 194 -1.98 11.74 12.99
N GLY A 195 -2.61 10.81 13.71
CA GLY A 195 -3.62 11.14 14.72
C GLY A 195 -4.97 11.51 14.08
N ALA A 196 -6.05 11.13 14.74
CA ALA A 196 -7.41 11.41 14.29
C ALA A 196 -7.71 12.92 14.31
N ALA A 197 -8.41 13.42 13.27
CA ALA A 197 -8.81 14.82 13.14
C ALA A 197 -7.65 15.83 13.10
N SER A 198 -6.46 15.38 12.69
CA SER A 198 -5.28 16.22 12.50
C SER A 198 -5.36 17.08 11.22
N GLY A 199 -6.28 16.77 10.31
CA GLY A 199 -6.36 17.36 8.98
C GLY A 199 -5.40 16.69 7.99
N ALA A 200 -4.24 16.21 8.46
CA ALA A 200 -3.34 15.37 7.69
C ALA A 200 -3.96 13.99 7.39
N ASP A 201 -4.76 13.44 8.29
CA ASP A 201 -5.56 12.23 8.05
C ASP A 201 -6.52 12.40 6.86
N HIS A 202 -7.21 13.54 6.79
CA HIS A 202 -8.07 13.88 5.65
C HIS A 202 -7.27 14.12 4.36
N ALA A 203 -6.13 14.81 4.44
CA ALA A 203 -5.26 15.06 3.30
C ALA A 203 -4.75 13.75 2.68
N THR A 204 -4.37 12.76 3.50
CA THR A 204 -3.95 11.43 3.01
C THR A 204 -5.06 10.71 2.23
N ILE A 205 -6.32 10.86 2.64
CA ILE A 205 -7.47 10.31 1.89
C ILE A 205 -7.64 11.03 0.55
N LEU A 206 -7.48 12.36 0.51
CA LEU A 206 -7.51 13.12 -0.74
C LEU A 206 -6.40 12.68 -1.70
N LEU A 207 -5.18 12.47 -1.18
CA LEU A 207 -4.05 11.96 -1.95
C LEU A 207 -4.29 10.55 -2.50
N TRP A 208 -4.93 9.67 -1.71
CA TRP A 208 -5.35 8.34 -2.17
C TRP A 208 -6.36 8.41 -3.33
N MET A 209 -7.37 9.26 -3.20
CA MET A 209 -8.43 9.39 -4.21
C MET A 209 -7.88 10.01 -5.50
N THR A 210 -7.09 11.08 -5.39
CA THR A 210 -6.44 11.73 -6.53
C THR A 210 -5.45 10.77 -7.21
N GLY A 211 -4.59 10.09 -6.46
CA GLY A 211 -3.67 9.08 -7.00
C GLY A 211 -4.40 7.94 -7.72
N SER A 212 -5.56 7.53 -7.22
CA SER A 212 -6.44 6.55 -7.88
C SER A 212 -7.00 7.08 -9.20
N GLY A 213 -7.40 8.35 -9.26
CA GLY A 213 -7.76 9.01 -10.51
C GLY A 213 -6.64 8.92 -11.54
N HIS A 214 -5.43 9.35 -11.16
CA HIS A 214 -4.25 9.33 -12.03
C HIS A 214 -3.97 7.93 -12.58
N ALA A 215 -4.03 6.89 -11.73
CA ALA A 215 -3.79 5.51 -12.12
C ALA A 215 -4.84 4.96 -13.11
N HIS A 216 -6.09 5.39 -12.99
CA HIS A 216 -7.19 4.98 -13.87
C HIS A 216 -7.41 5.90 -15.08
N GLY A 217 -6.66 7.00 -15.20
CA GLY A 217 -6.78 7.95 -16.31
C GLY A 217 -8.08 8.75 -16.32
N LEU A 218 -8.67 9.06 -15.16
CA LEU A 218 -9.99 9.69 -15.05
C LEU A 218 -9.98 11.21 -15.29
N SER A 219 -10.55 11.76 -16.35
CA SER A 219 -10.43 13.20 -16.68
C SER A 219 -10.56 14.23 -15.51
N TRP A 220 -11.37 13.96 -14.48
CA TRP A 220 -11.53 14.83 -13.31
C TRP A 220 -10.23 15.10 -12.53
N GLN A 221 -9.23 14.21 -12.50
CA GLN A 221 -7.98 14.53 -11.78
C GLN A 221 -7.21 15.68 -12.44
N GLY A 222 -7.37 15.83 -13.77
CA GLY A 222 -6.79 16.94 -14.50
C GLY A 222 -7.42 18.28 -14.13
N MET A 223 -8.67 18.30 -13.66
CA MET A 223 -9.38 19.55 -13.34
C MET A 223 -8.73 20.35 -12.20
N PHE A 224 -7.97 19.70 -11.31
CA PHE A 224 -7.22 20.39 -10.26
C PHE A 224 -5.90 21.01 -10.75
N ASN A 225 -5.42 20.57 -11.91
CA ASN A 225 -4.02 20.68 -12.32
C ASN A 225 -3.86 21.14 -13.78
N VAL A 226 -4.93 21.64 -14.39
CA VAL A 226 -4.92 22.23 -15.73
C VAL A 226 -4.72 23.73 -15.60
N GLU A 227 -3.60 24.20 -16.14
CA GLU A 227 -3.46 25.61 -16.51
C GLU A 227 -4.26 25.80 -17.81
N MET A 228 -5.45 26.39 -17.68
CA MET A 228 -6.32 26.71 -18.81
C MET A 228 -5.70 27.86 -19.59
N GLY A 229 -5.45 27.65 -20.88
CA GLY A 229 -5.12 28.71 -21.82
C GLY A 229 -6.36 29.47 -22.27
N ASP A 230 -6.17 30.41 -23.20
CA ASP A 230 -7.27 31.14 -23.80
C ASP A 230 -8.21 30.18 -24.54
N ARG A 231 -9.51 30.45 -24.42
CA ARG A 231 -10.54 29.70 -25.12
C ARG A 231 -10.45 29.98 -26.62
N ALA A 232 -10.22 28.95 -27.42
CA ALA A 232 -10.25 29.08 -28.87
C ALA A 232 -11.68 29.39 -29.35
N ALA A 233 -11.79 30.05 -30.51
CA ALA A 233 -13.06 30.52 -31.08
C ALA A 233 -14.04 29.38 -31.43
N ASP A 234 -13.56 28.15 -31.55
CA ASP A 234 -14.32 26.93 -31.77
C ASP A 234 -14.90 26.32 -30.48
N GLY A 235 -14.63 26.94 -29.33
CA GLY A 235 -15.08 26.49 -28.01
C GLY A 235 -14.15 25.50 -27.32
N ILE A 236 -13.06 25.07 -27.97
CA ILE A 236 -12.04 24.20 -27.38
C ILE A 236 -11.14 25.02 -26.46
N HIS A 237 -10.82 24.50 -25.27
CA HIS A 237 -9.82 25.09 -24.39
C HIS A 237 -8.53 24.31 -24.54
N GLU A 238 -7.46 24.96 -25.01
CA GLU A 238 -6.12 24.42 -24.85
C GLU A 238 -5.69 24.60 -23.40
N GLY A 239 -5.15 23.55 -22.80
CA GLY A 239 -4.67 23.60 -21.43
C GLY A 239 -3.46 22.70 -21.24
N ARG A 240 -2.56 23.07 -20.34
CA ARG A 240 -1.40 22.25 -19.98
C ARG A 240 -1.61 21.63 -18.61
N VAL A 241 -1.63 20.30 -18.56
CA VAL A 241 -1.66 19.58 -17.29
C VAL A 241 -0.26 19.61 -16.67
N LYS A 242 -0.15 20.14 -15.45
CA LYS A 242 1.10 20.19 -14.68
C LYS A 242 0.90 19.52 -13.33
N THR A 243 1.97 19.05 -12.72
CA THR A 243 2.01 18.72 -11.30
C THR A 243 2.94 19.70 -10.61
N THR A 244 2.64 20.08 -9.38
CA THR A 244 3.52 20.93 -8.59
C THR A 244 4.44 20.09 -7.71
N ILE A 245 5.57 20.68 -7.30
CA ILE A 245 6.46 20.04 -6.34
C ILE A 245 5.79 19.79 -4.99
N GLU A 246 4.81 20.63 -4.63
CA GLU A 246 4.01 20.50 -3.42
C GLU A 246 3.05 19.31 -3.48
N ASP A 247 2.33 19.13 -4.58
CA ASP A 247 1.43 17.98 -4.76
C ASP A 247 2.21 16.67 -4.74
N PHE A 248 3.33 16.65 -5.48
CA PHE A 248 4.22 15.50 -5.50
C PHE A 248 4.81 15.24 -4.10
N GLY A 249 5.34 16.27 -3.45
CA GLY A 249 5.95 16.17 -2.12
C GLY A 249 4.95 15.71 -1.06
N SER A 250 3.69 16.14 -1.15
CA SER A 250 2.61 15.71 -0.25
C SER A 250 2.28 14.23 -0.46
N ALA A 251 2.15 13.79 -1.71
CA ALA A 251 1.90 12.37 -2.03
C ALA A 251 3.06 11.46 -1.59
N LEU A 252 4.31 11.90 -1.84
CA LEU A 252 5.51 11.21 -1.39
C LEU A 252 5.56 11.12 0.13
N GLY A 253 5.35 12.25 0.83
CA GLY A 253 5.36 12.33 2.28
C GLY A 253 4.33 11.40 2.93
N ALA A 254 3.10 11.35 2.42
CA ALA A 254 2.07 10.46 2.95
C ALA A 254 2.48 8.97 2.84
N ALA A 255 3.04 8.56 1.70
CA ALA A 255 3.49 7.19 1.49
C ALA A 255 4.72 6.84 2.36
N VAL A 256 5.69 7.76 2.48
CA VAL A 256 6.88 7.56 3.33
C VAL A 256 6.50 7.48 4.80
N LEU A 257 5.63 8.36 5.30
CA LEU A 257 5.19 8.33 6.70
C LEU A 257 4.45 7.04 7.04
N ALA A 258 3.55 6.57 6.17
CA ALA A 258 2.87 5.30 6.36
C ALA A 258 3.84 4.11 6.31
N CYS A 259 4.84 4.12 5.42
CA CYS A 259 5.85 3.06 5.34
C CYS A 259 6.76 3.05 6.57
N SER A 260 7.17 4.23 7.05
CA SER A 260 7.94 4.38 8.28
C SER A 260 7.18 3.83 9.49
N GLU A 261 5.89 4.15 9.62
CA GLU A 261 5.06 3.62 10.70
C GLU A 261 4.89 2.10 10.60
N ALA A 262 4.70 1.57 9.38
CA ALA A 262 4.63 0.13 9.16
C ALA A 262 5.92 -0.59 9.61
N LEU A 263 7.09 -0.03 9.32
CA LEU A 263 8.38 -0.56 9.76
C LEU A 263 8.52 -0.51 11.28
N THR A 264 8.13 0.60 11.93
CA THR A 264 8.11 0.74 13.39
C THR A 264 7.22 -0.32 14.04
N LEU A 265 5.99 -0.45 13.57
CA LEU A 265 5.04 -1.45 14.08
C LEU A 265 5.57 -2.87 13.85
N TYR A 266 6.14 -3.16 12.68
CA TYR A 266 6.70 -4.47 12.40
C TYR A 266 7.84 -4.80 13.35
N ALA A 267 8.79 -3.88 13.55
CA ALA A 267 9.90 -4.07 14.47
C ALA A 267 9.40 -4.36 15.90
N SER A 268 8.43 -3.58 16.37
CA SER A 268 7.82 -3.77 17.69
C SER A 268 7.15 -5.14 17.83
N ARG A 269 6.32 -5.55 16.87
CA ARG A 269 5.52 -6.78 16.96
C ARG A 269 6.32 -8.06 16.64
N SER A 270 7.39 -7.93 15.86
CA SER A 270 8.27 -9.05 15.49
C SER A 270 9.36 -9.32 16.53
N GLY A 271 9.58 -8.42 17.50
CA GLY A 271 10.70 -8.52 18.44
C GLY A 271 12.07 -8.31 17.78
N ARG A 272 12.12 -7.75 16.57
CA ARG A 272 13.36 -7.48 15.83
C ARG A 272 13.58 -5.99 15.63
N ALA A 273 14.77 -5.52 15.96
CA ALA A 273 15.20 -4.19 15.54
C ALA A 273 15.37 -4.13 14.01
N ILE A 274 14.90 -3.04 13.40
CA ILE A 274 15.21 -2.72 12.00
C ILE A 274 16.09 -1.47 12.05
N GLU A 275 17.37 -1.62 11.69
CA GLU A 275 18.43 -0.62 11.90
C GLU A 275 18.22 0.69 11.11
N SER A 276 17.27 0.74 10.18
CA SER A 276 17.05 1.86 9.24
C SER A 276 15.72 2.62 9.44
N ILE A 277 15.05 2.52 10.60
CA ILE A 277 13.73 3.17 10.80
C ILE A 277 13.85 4.71 10.92
N HIS A 278 15.00 5.24 11.36
CA HIS A 278 15.18 6.66 11.70
C HIS A 278 16.39 7.33 11.04
N SER A 279 17.06 6.66 10.10
CA SER A 279 18.12 7.25 9.27
C SER A 279 17.53 8.04 8.12
#